data_AF-A0A2D9C3S9-F1
#
_entry.id   AF-A0A2D9C3S9-F1
#
_cell.length_a   1.000
_cell.length_b   1.000
_cell.length_c   1.000
_cell.angle_alpha   90.00
_cell.angle_beta   90.00
_cell.angle_gamma   90.00
#
_symmetry.space_group_name_H-M   'P 1'
#
loop_
_entity.id
_entity.type
_entity.pdbx_description
1 polymer ?
#
loop_
_entity_poly.entity_id
_entity_poly.type
_entity_poly.pdbx_seq_one_letter_code
_entity_poly.pdbx_strand_id
1 'polypeptide(L)'
;MPATGVTAGSYTRASITVDAFGRITTASSGAAPVISDAEITLTGGSGLANAGGSFTLNQSADETINFEVGAGAGIQVNANDVAIDYAGANNIIDAAANGTTIATNDKILYEDDTDSTVKEIPVSSLIALAPQGDVTGIDAGTYISINDAGTATPTVNALGTESVTASRLVARDSNGYAYVQTPASGDSTTKVATTAFVQSAVTGLLEFKGGFNANTGDLDSPLSGDLYVDVAILVGDYYVVTTAGNFFGNTATPLTPGDSVICQTAKTAGNATEADFVVVQSDTDLATLTTVGIGNVGNAGVGTQTTYSNGTATITNTDKGSSQNIFKRVDSDSGTAIADNNDDTLSIQGAGRVSTAAVGDALTITGADTQGAIGKSVLLNASLAYVSSVTSGGITTFAVDVASSSVFGSGVTAINVKCEVVDAATSGANAGQTVYADITRGVNAGGATFGTSSLNIAFTGTVSSSAYRVLLTYLG
;
A
#
# COMPACT_ATOMS: atom_id res chain seq x y z
N MET A 1 -65.67 -56.96 160.65
CA MET A 1 -64.56 -57.47 159.81
C MET A 1 -63.28 -56.74 160.20
N PRO A 2 -62.13 -57.43 160.32
CA PRO A 2 -60.89 -56.84 160.80
C PRO A 2 -60.44 -55.70 159.87
N ALA A 3 -60.29 -54.49 160.43
CA ALA A 3 -59.94 -53.30 159.67
C ALA A 3 -58.47 -53.34 159.23
N THR A 4 -58.21 -52.88 158.01
CA THR A 4 -56.86 -52.82 157.41
C THR A 4 -55.98 -51.86 158.22
N GLY A 5 -54.68 -52.15 158.41
CA GLY A 5 -53.74 -51.22 159.03
C GLY A 5 -53.35 -50.04 158.13
N VAL A 6 -53.79 -50.06 156.88
CA VAL A 6 -53.60 -48.97 155.94
C VAL A 6 -54.64 -47.88 156.23
N THR A 7 -54.15 -46.67 156.49
CA THR A 7 -55.00 -45.49 156.67
C THR A 7 -55.83 -45.24 155.41
N ALA A 8 -57.14 -45.04 155.57
CA ALA A 8 -57.99 -44.69 154.44
C ALA A 8 -57.52 -43.37 153.82
N GLY A 9 -57.20 -43.40 152.54
CA GLY A 9 -56.70 -42.24 151.80
C GLY A 9 -56.25 -42.64 150.40
N SER A 10 -55.99 -41.65 149.55
CA SER A 10 -55.43 -41.89 148.21
C SER A 10 -53.92 -42.03 148.28
N TYR A 11 -53.41 -43.15 147.75
CA TYR A 11 -51.97 -43.39 147.60
C TYR A 11 -51.59 -43.22 146.13
N THR A 12 -50.89 -42.14 145.80
CA THR A 12 -50.49 -41.82 144.42
C THR A 12 -49.32 -42.70 144.01
N ARG A 13 -49.46 -43.43 142.89
CA ARG A 13 -48.43 -44.37 142.38
C ARG A 13 -48.05 -45.41 143.43
N ALA A 14 -49.05 -46.03 144.04
CA ALA A 14 -48.89 -46.83 145.25
C ALA A 14 -48.01 -48.08 145.04
N SER A 15 -47.15 -48.36 146.01
CA SER A 15 -46.58 -49.69 146.21
C SER A 15 -47.31 -50.35 147.38
N ILE A 16 -47.88 -51.54 147.14
CA ILE A 16 -48.70 -52.26 148.11
C ILE A 16 -48.09 -53.63 148.40
N THR A 17 -48.23 -54.06 149.65
CA THR A 17 -47.85 -55.41 150.07
C THR A 17 -49.07 -56.14 150.59
N VAL A 18 -49.19 -57.43 150.25
CA VAL A 18 -50.28 -58.30 150.68
C VAL A 18 -49.77 -59.48 151.49
N ASP A 19 -50.60 -60.02 152.36
CA ASP A 19 -50.30 -61.27 153.07
C ASP A 19 -50.61 -62.51 152.20
N ALA A 20 -50.29 -63.71 152.70
CA ALA A 20 -50.52 -64.97 151.98
C ALA A 20 -52.01 -65.26 151.64
N PHE A 21 -52.96 -64.48 152.18
CA PHE A 21 -54.40 -64.57 151.92
C PHE A 21 -54.90 -63.46 150.97
N GLY A 22 -53.99 -62.64 150.44
CA GLY A 22 -54.29 -61.58 149.49
C GLY A 22 -54.83 -60.28 150.11
N ARG A 23 -54.70 -60.09 151.44
CA ARG A 23 -55.13 -58.83 152.10
C ARG A 23 -54.02 -57.79 152.08
N ILE A 24 -54.37 -56.51 151.90
CA ILE A 24 -53.42 -55.38 151.90
C ILE A 24 -53.00 -55.04 153.34
N THR A 25 -51.70 -55.07 153.61
CA THR A 25 -51.12 -54.81 154.95
C THR A 25 -50.35 -53.49 155.02
N THR A 26 -49.80 -53.03 153.90
CA THR A 26 -49.14 -51.73 153.77
C THR A 26 -49.43 -51.11 152.41
N ALA A 27 -49.59 -49.80 152.40
CA ALA A 27 -49.57 -48.98 151.19
C ALA A 27 -48.70 -47.76 151.44
N SER A 28 -47.83 -47.46 150.49
CA SER A 28 -47.08 -46.21 150.44
C SER A 28 -47.17 -45.60 149.05
N SER A 29 -47.16 -44.27 148.97
CA SER A 29 -47.09 -43.56 147.70
C SER A 29 -45.67 -43.66 147.12
N GLY A 30 -45.53 -44.05 145.86
CA GLY A 30 -44.26 -44.08 145.16
C GLY A 30 -43.86 -42.69 144.63
N ALA A 31 -42.57 -42.51 144.31
CA ALA A 31 -42.13 -41.31 143.60
C ALA A 31 -42.65 -41.32 142.15
N ALA A 32 -42.78 -40.14 141.52
CA ALA A 32 -43.04 -40.03 140.08
C ALA A 32 -41.92 -40.72 139.27
N PRO A 33 -42.16 -41.27 138.05
CA PRO A 33 -41.05 -41.75 137.25
C PRO A 33 -40.21 -40.53 136.91
N VAL A 34 -38.90 -40.67 137.01
CA VAL A 34 -38.02 -39.70 136.36
C VAL A 34 -38.05 -40.07 134.88
N ILE A 35 -38.81 -39.30 134.09
CA ILE A 35 -38.70 -39.34 132.63
C ILE A 35 -37.40 -38.58 132.31
N SER A 36 -36.55 -39.14 131.46
CA SER A 36 -35.31 -38.47 131.06
C SER A 36 -35.65 -37.17 130.34
N ASP A 37 -35.34 -36.04 130.96
CA ASP A 37 -35.50 -34.72 130.38
C ASP A 37 -34.16 -34.21 129.87
N ALA A 38 -33.54 -35.01 129.00
CA ALA A 38 -32.25 -34.64 128.43
C ALA A 38 -32.43 -33.44 127.50
N GLU A 39 -31.56 -32.46 127.66
CA GLU A 39 -31.46 -31.33 126.74
C GLU A 39 -30.74 -31.77 125.47
N ILE A 40 -31.39 -31.54 124.33
CA ILE A 40 -30.81 -31.70 123.01
C ILE A 40 -30.43 -30.31 122.53
N THR A 41 -29.14 -30.07 122.36
CA THR A 41 -28.61 -28.83 121.80
C THR A 41 -28.32 -29.00 120.31
N LEU A 42 -28.84 -28.09 119.50
CA LEU A 42 -28.54 -27.94 118.09
C LEU A 42 -27.68 -26.69 117.91
N THR A 43 -26.42 -26.85 117.49
CA THR A 43 -25.50 -25.73 117.29
C THR A 43 -25.45 -25.33 115.83
N GLY A 44 -25.66 -24.03 115.55
CA GLY A 44 -25.49 -23.45 114.22
C GLY A 44 -24.00 -23.35 113.83
N GLY A 45 -23.67 -23.68 112.58
CA GLY A 45 -22.32 -23.50 112.02
C GLY A 45 -22.07 -22.04 111.59
N SER A 46 -20.82 -21.70 111.27
CA SER A 46 -20.38 -20.32 110.98
C SER A 46 -21.09 -19.61 109.81
N GLY A 47 -21.80 -20.34 108.95
CA GLY A 47 -22.59 -19.77 107.86
C GLY A 47 -24.00 -19.31 108.26
N LEU A 48 -24.42 -19.58 109.50
CA LEU A 48 -25.71 -19.19 110.03
C LEU A 48 -25.55 -18.00 110.97
N ALA A 49 -26.45 -17.03 110.88
CA ALA A 49 -26.47 -15.82 111.71
C ALA A 49 -26.66 -16.15 113.19
N ASN A 50 -27.42 -17.22 113.47
CA ASN A 50 -27.79 -17.61 114.81
C ASN A 50 -27.06 -18.89 115.23
N ALA A 51 -26.68 -18.95 116.51
CA ALA A 51 -25.90 -20.06 117.09
C ALA A 51 -26.69 -21.37 117.27
N GLY A 52 -27.94 -21.43 116.79
CA GLY A 52 -28.88 -22.53 117.02
C GLY A 52 -29.65 -22.36 118.33
N GLY A 53 -30.01 -23.48 118.97
CA GLY A 53 -30.82 -23.50 120.19
C GLY A 53 -30.88 -24.90 120.80
N SER A 54 -31.59 -25.05 121.91
CA SER A 54 -31.78 -26.34 122.57
C SER A 54 -33.20 -26.53 123.05
N PHE A 55 -33.59 -27.78 123.23
CA PHE A 55 -34.91 -28.15 123.73
C PHE A 55 -34.80 -29.46 124.52
N THR A 56 -35.77 -29.73 125.41
CA THR A 56 -35.76 -30.97 126.21
C THR A 56 -36.84 -31.95 125.75
N LEU A 57 -36.67 -33.23 126.10
CA LEU A 57 -37.60 -34.29 125.68
C LEU A 57 -38.97 -34.21 126.37
N ASN A 58 -39.11 -33.49 127.48
CA ASN A 58 -40.34 -33.36 128.24
C ASN A 58 -40.82 -31.90 128.33
N GLN A 59 -40.87 -31.21 127.18
CA GLN A 59 -41.33 -29.83 127.10
C GLN A 59 -42.85 -29.71 127.01
N SER A 60 -43.39 -28.66 127.65
CA SER A 60 -44.82 -28.41 127.74
C SER A 60 -45.43 -27.70 126.53
N ALA A 61 -44.58 -27.16 125.65
CA ALA A 61 -44.95 -26.48 124.41
C ALA A 61 -43.96 -26.84 123.30
N ASP A 62 -44.38 -26.64 122.05
CA ASP A 62 -43.52 -26.81 120.89
C ASP A 62 -42.46 -25.70 120.87
N GLU A 63 -41.19 -26.09 120.76
CA GLU A 63 -40.06 -25.18 120.60
C GLU A 63 -39.69 -25.05 119.12
N THR A 64 -39.46 -23.83 118.64
CA THR A 64 -39.03 -23.58 117.26
C THR A 64 -37.62 -23.01 117.27
N ILE A 65 -36.68 -23.77 116.71
CA ILE A 65 -35.28 -23.34 116.55
C ILE A 65 -35.07 -22.91 115.11
N ASN A 66 -34.87 -21.61 114.88
CA ASN A 66 -34.59 -21.07 113.55
C ASN A 66 -33.10 -21.11 113.22
N PHE A 67 -32.79 -21.59 112.02
CA PHE A 67 -31.47 -21.52 111.41
C PHE A 67 -31.51 -20.51 110.27
N GLU A 68 -31.05 -19.29 110.55
CA GLU A 68 -31.02 -18.19 109.57
C GLU A 68 -29.62 -18.08 108.98
N VAL A 69 -29.52 -17.89 107.66
CA VAL A 69 -28.23 -17.62 107.00
C VAL A 69 -27.77 -16.20 107.33
N GLY A 70 -26.48 -16.00 107.59
CA GLY A 70 -25.91 -14.67 107.86
C GLY A 70 -25.82 -13.83 106.59
N ALA A 71 -26.46 -12.66 106.57
CA ALA A 71 -26.19 -11.65 105.54
C ALA A 71 -24.80 -11.04 105.76
N GLY A 72 -24.05 -10.83 104.68
CA GLY A 72 -22.69 -10.29 104.69
C GLY A 72 -22.36 -9.62 103.35
N ALA A 73 -21.17 -9.02 103.23
CA ALA A 73 -20.77 -8.39 101.97
C ALA A 73 -20.84 -9.41 100.81
N GLY A 74 -21.62 -9.11 99.77
CA GLY A 74 -21.85 -10.00 98.63
C GLY A 74 -22.99 -11.02 98.80
N ILE A 75 -23.61 -11.15 99.98
CA ILE A 75 -24.75 -12.06 100.24
C ILE A 75 -25.92 -11.29 100.84
N GLN A 76 -27.03 -11.25 100.10
CA GLN A 76 -28.31 -10.76 100.58
C GLN A 76 -29.22 -11.93 100.95
N VAL A 77 -29.70 -11.96 102.19
CA VAL A 77 -30.67 -12.96 102.66
C VAL A 77 -32.05 -12.32 102.68
N ASN A 78 -32.96 -12.81 101.84
CA ASN A 78 -34.36 -12.38 101.82
C ASN A 78 -35.24 -13.39 102.56
N ALA A 79 -36.52 -13.07 102.71
CA ALA A 79 -37.48 -13.91 103.43
C ALA A 79 -37.63 -15.33 102.84
N ASN A 80 -37.43 -15.51 101.52
CA ASN A 80 -37.67 -16.78 100.83
C ASN A 80 -36.47 -17.31 100.03
N ASP A 81 -35.42 -16.50 99.84
CA ASP A 81 -34.24 -16.87 99.06
C ASP A 81 -32.96 -16.17 99.57
N VAL A 82 -31.83 -16.68 99.12
CA VAL A 82 -30.52 -16.06 99.31
C VAL A 82 -30.03 -15.61 97.94
N ALA A 83 -29.76 -14.32 97.81
CA ALA A 83 -29.28 -13.68 96.59
C ALA A 83 -27.86 -13.13 96.79
N ILE A 84 -27.20 -12.82 95.67
CA ILE A 84 -25.94 -12.06 95.68
C ILE A 84 -26.30 -10.59 95.92
N ASP A 85 -25.58 -9.91 96.80
CA ASP A 85 -25.82 -8.50 97.16
C ASP A 85 -25.43 -7.57 96.00
N TYR A 86 -26.30 -6.60 95.68
CA TYR A 86 -26.11 -5.58 94.63
C TYR A 86 -25.94 -4.16 95.19
N ALA A 87 -25.96 -3.98 96.51
CA ALA A 87 -25.91 -2.66 97.17
C ALA A 87 -24.57 -2.43 97.89
N GLY A 88 -23.62 -1.75 97.23
CA GLY A 88 -22.35 -1.35 97.83
C GLY A 88 -21.28 -1.00 96.79
N ALA A 89 -20.27 -0.22 97.16
CA ALA A 89 -19.21 0.23 96.23
C ALA A 89 -18.21 -0.88 95.81
N ASN A 90 -18.28 -2.06 96.43
CA ASN A 90 -17.32 -3.16 96.27
C ASN A 90 -18.01 -4.52 96.03
N ASN A 91 -19.21 -4.54 95.44
CA ASN A 91 -19.91 -5.81 95.19
C ASN A 91 -19.39 -6.51 93.93
N ILE A 92 -19.48 -7.84 93.89
CA ILE A 92 -19.13 -8.69 92.74
C ILE A 92 -19.90 -8.25 91.48
N ILE A 93 -21.08 -7.66 91.69
CA ILE A 93 -21.88 -6.98 90.67
C ILE A 93 -22.10 -5.56 91.19
N ASP A 94 -21.35 -4.58 90.66
CA ASP A 94 -21.62 -3.16 90.89
C ASP A 94 -22.99 -2.81 90.27
N ALA A 95 -23.76 -1.95 90.93
CA ALA A 95 -25.22 -1.84 90.79
C ALA A 95 -25.73 -1.89 89.32
N ALA A 96 -26.64 -2.82 89.02
CA ALA A 96 -27.23 -2.98 87.68
C ALA A 96 -28.30 -1.91 87.37
N ALA A 97 -27.88 -0.64 87.20
CA ALA A 97 -28.66 0.33 86.44
C ALA A 97 -28.46 0.08 84.94
N ASN A 98 -29.38 0.54 84.07
CA ASN A 98 -29.19 0.48 82.62
C ASN A 98 -27.82 1.08 82.25
N GLY A 99 -26.93 0.27 81.66
CA GLY A 99 -25.52 0.63 81.47
C GLY A 99 -25.31 1.83 80.54
N THR A 100 -24.36 2.70 80.90
CA THR A 100 -23.76 3.71 80.02
C THR A 100 -22.59 3.08 79.20
N THR A 101 -21.83 3.91 78.48
CA THR A 101 -20.59 3.49 77.79
C THR A 101 -19.64 2.77 78.76
N ILE A 102 -19.13 1.60 78.35
CA ILE A 102 -18.08 0.86 79.06
C ILE A 102 -16.77 1.68 79.02
N ALA A 103 -16.21 1.98 80.18
CA ALA A 103 -14.94 2.66 80.34
C ALA A 103 -13.78 1.66 80.51
N THR A 104 -12.56 2.07 80.14
CA THR A 104 -11.39 1.19 80.16
C THR A 104 -10.98 0.71 81.55
N ASN A 105 -11.40 1.41 82.60
CA ASN A 105 -11.16 1.08 84.01
C ASN A 105 -12.26 0.22 84.64
N ASP A 106 -13.38 -0.02 83.94
CA ASP A 106 -14.44 -0.92 84.40
C ASP A 106 -13.87 -2.33 84.59
N LYS A 107 -14.38 -3.06 85.58
CA LYS A 107 -13.85 -4.38 85.96
C LYS A 107 -14.67 -5.51 85.36
N ILE A 108 -13.98 -6.56 84.94
CA ILE A 108 -14.57 -7.85 84.56
C ILE A 108 -13.97 -8.95 85.41
N LEU A 109 -14.79 -9.94 85.73
CA LEU A 109 -14.35 -11.17 86.37
C LEU A 109 -13.85 -12.13 85.28
N TYR A 110 -12.72 -12.78 85.54
CA TYR A 110 -12.15 -13.79 84.67
C TYR A 110 -11.47 -14.88 85.49
N GLU A 111 -11.27 -16.01 84.83
CA GLU A 111 -10.40 -17.10 85.26
C GLU A 111 -9.31 -17.22 84.20
N ASP A 112 -8.08 -17.53 84.62
CA ASP A 112 -7.01 -17.88 83.70
C ASP A 112 -6.63 -19.36 83.87
N ASP A 113 -5.82 -19.88 82.95
CA ASP A 113 -5.40 -21.27 82.99
C ASP A 113 -4.32 -21.55 84.06
N THR A 114 -3.93 -20.54 84.87
CA THR A 114 -2.84 -20.70 85.85
C THR A 114 -3.34 -21.21 87.19
N ASP A 115 -4.59 -20.91 87.54
CA ASP A 115 -5.25 -21.42 88.73
C ASP A 115 -6.78 -21.46 88.55
N SER A 116 -7.51 -21.82 89.60
CA SER A 116 -8.99 -21.83 89.60
C SER A 116 -9.56 -20.72 90.48
N THR A 117 -8.87 -19.57 90.50
CA THR A 117 -9.22 -18.43 91.35
C THR A 117 -9.77 -17.29 90.51
N VAL A 118 -11.05 -16.95 90.74
CA VAL A 118 -11.70 -15.83 90.08
C VAL A 118 -10.94 -14.55 90.41
N LYS A 119 -10.47 -13.86 89.37
CA LYS A 119 -9.75 -12.59 89.45
C LYS A 119 -10.58 -11.48 88.81
N GLU A 120 -10.26 -10.23 89.16
CA GLU A 120 -10.78 -9.04 88.48
C GLU A 120 -9.68 -8.32 87.68
N ILE A 121 -9.98 -7.90 86.46
CA ILE A 121 -9.11 -7.05 85.63
C ILE A 121 -9.90 -5.87 85.06
N PRO A 122 -9.23 -4.74 84.74
CA PRO A 122 -9.87 -3.69 83.97
C PRO A 122 -10.13 -4.14 82.52
N VAL A 123 -11.21 -3.68 81.90
CA VAL A 123 -11.59 -3.95 80.50
C VAL A 123 -10.44 -3.64 79.51
N SER A 124 -9.60 -2.64 79.82
CA SER A 124 -8.40 -2.32 79.04
C SER A 124 -7.46 -3.52 78.85
N SER A 125 -7.40 -4.43 79.81
CA SER A 125 -6.57 -5.62 79.74
C SER A 125 -7.12 -6.63 78.73
N LEU A 126 -8.44 -6.69 78.53
CA LEU A 126 -9.06 -7.56 77.51
C LEU A 126 -8.87 -6.99 76.09
N ILE A 127 -8.97 -5.67 75.93
CA ILE A 127 -8.72 -5.00 74.63
C ILE A 127 -7.31 -5.28 74.13
N ALA A 128 -6.32 -5.35 75.03
CA ALA A 128 -4.95 -5.71 74.69
C ALA A 128 -4.80 -7.18 74.20
N LEU A 129 -5.74 -8.07 74.52
CA LEU A 129 -5.74 -9.47 74.08
C LEU A 129 -6.56 -9.71 72.80
N ALA A 130 -7.48 -8.82 72.43
CA ALA A 130 -8.29 -8.97 71.22
C ALA A 130 -7.45 -8.60 69.97
N PRO A 131 -7.29 -9.49 68.97
CA PRO A 131 -6.63 -9.13 67.73
C PRO A 131 -7.51 -8.10 67.00
N GLN A 132 -7.15 -6.82 67.09
CA GLN A 132 -7.66 -5.86 66.13
C GLN A 132 -7.02 -6.26 64.79
N GLY A 133 -7.85 -6.46 63.77
CA GLY A 133 -7.38 -6.80 62.43
C GLY A 133 -6.65 -5.60 61.83
N ASP A 134 -5.42 -5.37 62.28
CA ASP A 134 -4.52 -4.39 61.72
C ASP A 134 -4.01 -4.93 60.38
N VAL A 135 -3.80 -4.03 59.42
CA VAL A 135 -2.78 -4.30 58.40
C VAL A 135 -1.47 -4.47 59.17
N THR A 136 -1.08 -5.72 59.44
CA THR A 136 0.08 -6.05 60.31
C THR A 136 1.41 -5.61 59.70
N GLY A 137 1.40 -5.25 58.42
CA GLY A 137 2.52 -4.67 57.69
C GLY A 137 2.16 -4.54 56.21
N ILE A 138 2.62 -3.46 55.59
CA ILE A 138 2.77 -3.38 54.14
C ILE A 138 4.27 -3.44 53.90
N ASP A 139 4.75 -4.41 53.14
CA ASP A 139 6.16 -4.49 52.80
C ASP A 139 6.43 -3.66 51.53
N ALA A 140 7.48 -2.84 51.58
CA ALA A 140 7.96 -2.15 50.40
C ALA A 140 8.51 -3.17 49.38
N GLY A 141 7.83 -3.32 48.24
CA GLY A 141 8.34 -4.08 47.10
C GLY A 141 9.37 -3.28 46.28
N THR A 142 9.99 -3.91 45.28
CA THR A 142 11.05 -3.28 44.44
C THR A 142 10.65 -1.92 43.83
N TYR A 143 9.36 -1.65 43.65
CA TYR A 143 8.83 -0.44 43.02
C TYR A 143 7.86 0.37 43.89
N ILE A 144 7.75 0.05 45.18
CA ILE A 144 6.85 0.71 46.12
C ILE A 144 7.65 1.16 47.35
N SER A 145 7.48 2.40 47.80
CA SER A 145 7.97 2.83 49.11
C SER A 145 6.81 3.17 50.02
N ILE A 146 7.06 3.04 51.30
CA ILE A 146 6.12 3.41 52.35
C ILE A 146 6.86 4.40 53.22
N ASN A 147 6.49 5.66 53.11
CA ASN A 147 7.25 6.74 53.74
C ASN A 147 6.95 6.87 55.24
N ASP A 148 5.90 6.20 55.71
CA ASP A 148 5.43 6.27 57.08
C ASP A 148 4.76 4.95 57.49
N ALA A 149 5.55 3.87 57.55
CA ALA A 149 5.04 2.52 57.77
C ALA A 149 4.50 2.28 59.20
N GLY A 150 4.63 3.25 60.12
CA GLY A 150 4.28 3.11 61.53
C GLY A 150 3.02 3.85 61.97
N THR A 151 2.28 4.48 61.06
CA THR A 151 1.02 5.17 61.39
C THR A 151 -0.21 4.39 60.95
N ALA A 152 -1.37 4.75 61.52
CA ALA A 152 -2.65 4.15 61.17
C ALA A 152 -3.06 4.38 59.69
N THR A 153 -2.39 5.29 58.97
CA THR A 153 -2.63 5.60 57.56
C THR A 153 -1.31 5.73 56.80
N PRO A 154 -0.62 4.62 56.49
CA PRO A 154 0.67 4.66 55.82
C PRO A 154 0.55 5.26 54.41
N THR A 155 1.48 6.14 54.04
CA THR A 155 1.55 6.68 52.68
C THR A 155 2.32 5.73 51.77
N VAL A 156 1.63 5.12 50.80
CA VAL A 156 2.19 4.18 49.81
C VAL A 156 2.47 4.90 48.50
N ASN A 157 3.75 4.92 48.08
CA ASN A 157 4.20 5.60 46.88
C ASN A 157 4.69 4.59 45.82
N ALA A 158 4.29 4.80 44.57
CA ALA A 158 4.98 4.20 43.44
C ALA A 158 6.34 4.91 43.24
N LEU A 159 7.42 4.14 43.35
CA LEU A 159 8.79 4.64 43.24
C LEU A 159 9.18 4.88 41.77
N GLY A 160 9.13 6.13 41.34
CA GLY A 160 9.91 6.60 40.19
C GLY A 160 11.39 6.73 40.54
N THR A 161 12.26 6.55 39.57
CA THR A 161 13.72 6.80 39.66
C THR A 161 14.06 8.03 38.82
N GLU A 162 15.11 8.78 39.20
CA GLU A 162 15.66 9.88 38.40
C GLU A 162 16.50 9.40 37.20
N SER A 163 16.71 8.08 37.08
CA SER A 163 17.49 7.45 36.02
C SER A 163 16.75 6.28 35.37
N VAL A 164 16.86 6.18 34.05
CA VAL A 164 16.24 5.13 33.23
C VAL A 164 16.95 3.80 33.45
N THR A 165 16.23 2.79 33.92
CA THR A 165 16.72 1.41 33.97
C THR A 165 15.65 0.47 33.43
N ALA A 166 16.07 -0.60 32.75
CA ALA A 166 15.18 -1.56 32.09
C ALA A 166 14.25 -2.32 33.05
N SER A 167 14.48 -2.20 34.36
CA SER A 167 13.80 -2.98 35.40
C SER A 167 12.87 -2.13 36.27
N ARG A 168 12.38 -0.95 35.86
CA ARG A 168 11.43 -0.16 36.67
C ARG A 168 10.23 0.30 35.82
N LEU A 169 9.06 0.43 36.46
CA LEU A 169 7.79 0.71 35.77
C LEU A 169 7.83 2.05 35.00
N VAL A 170 8.34 3.12 35.63
CA VAL A 170 8.59 4.46 35.03
C VAL A 170 9.68 5.22 35.80
N ALA A 171 10.52 6.01 35.11
CA ALA A 171 11.36 7.05 35.70
C ALA A 171 10.58 8.37 35.76
N ARG A 172 10.89 9.28 36.70
CA ARG A 172 10.25 10.61 36.77
C ARG A 172 11.30 11.71 36.71
N ASP A 173 11.00 12.79 36.01
CA ASP A 173 11.88 13.95 35.94
C ASP A 173 11.63 14.88 37.14
N SER A 174 12.44 15.94 37.26
CA SER A 174 12.29 16.96 38.30
C SER A 174 10.93 17.68 38.28
N ASN A 175 10.17 17.52 37.19
CA ASN A 175 8.89 18.17 36.95
C ASN A 175 7.72 17.19 37.16
N GLY A 176 8.01 15.94 37.53
CA GLY A 176 7.02 14.91 37.86
C GLY A 176 6.49 14.12 36.67
N TYR A 177 7.00 14.31 35.46
CA TYR A 177 6.56 13.57 34.27
C TYR A 177 7.24 12.20 34.19
N ALA A 178 6.48 11.18 33.82
CA ALA A 178 6.98 9.83 33.63
C ALA A 178 7.73 9.71 32.29
N TYR A 179 8.89 9.05 32.30
CA TYR A 179 9.62 8.69 31.09
C TYR A 179 10.20 7.27 31.18
N VAL A 180 10.43 6.67 30.01
CA VAL A 180 10.88 5.28 29.84
C VAL A 180 12.11 5.23 28.94
N GLN A 181 12.81 4.09 28.90
CA GLN A 181 13.94 3.91 28.01
C GLN A 181 13.50 3.95 26.55
N THR A 182 14.14 4.78 25.74
CA THR A 182 13.95 4.79 24.28
C THR A 182 14.26 3.41 23.72
N PRO A 183 13.28 2.72 23.10
CA PRO A 183 13.51 1.45 22.42
C PRO A 183 14.49 1.61 21.26
N ALA A 184 15.17 0.54 20.88
CA ALA A 184 15.96 0.54 19.65
C ALA A 184 15.04 0.77 18.44
N SER A 185 15.57 1.43 17.40
CA SER A 185 14.83 1.64 16.15
C SER A 185 14.31 0.32 15.57
N GLY A 186 13.03 0.26 15.18
CA GLY A 186 12.38 -0.95 14.68
C GLY A 186 11.88 -1.95 15.72
N ASP A 187 12.05 -1.69 17.03
CA ASP A 187 11.51 -2.54 18.10
C ASP A 187 9.97 -2.44 18.14
N SER A 188 9.29 -3.49 17.65
CA SER A 188 7.82 -3.61 17.60
C SER A 188 7.23 -4.41 18.78
N THR A 189 7.94 -4.48 19.91
CA THR A 189 7.44 -5.14 21.13
C THR A 189 6.31 -4.32 21.80
N THR A 190 5.67 -4.89 22.83
CA THR A 190 4.62 -4.22 23.64
C THR A 190 5.16 -3.13 24.59
N LYS A 191 6.31 -2.52 24.27
CA LYS A 191 6.95 -1.48 25.08
C LYS A 191 6.31 -0.12 24.81
N VAL A 192 6.32 0.75 25.82
CA VAL A 192 5.87 2.15 25.66
C VAL A 192 6.88 2.88 24.78
N ALA A 193 6.40 3.45 23.67
CA ALA A 193 7.22 4.27 22.79
C ALA A 193 7.58 5.61 23.45
N THR A 194 8.84 6.02 23.44
CA THR A 194 9.21 7.36 23.88
C THR A 194 8.83 8.39 22.81
N THR A 195 8.54 9.62 23.21
CA THR A 195 8.32 10.72 22.25
C THR A 195 9.49 10.88 21.29
N ALA A 196 10.73 10.62 21.73
CA ALA A 196 11.91 10.61 20.87
C ALA A 196 11.90 9.47 19.84
N PHE A 197 11.52 8.25 20.23
CA PHE A 197 11.37 7.13 19.30
C PHE A 197 10.26 7.41 18.27
N VAL A 198 9.09 7.88 18.73
CA VAL A 198 7.97 8.21 17.82
C VAL A 198 8.37 9.31 16.85
N GLN A 199 9.01 10.38 17.32
CA GLN A 199 9.51 11.42 16.43
C GLN A 199 10.53 10.85 15.45
N SER A 200 11.53 10.11 15.88
CA SER A 200 12.52 9.49 14.99
C SER A 200 11.91 8.51 13.98
N ALA A 201 10.88 7.75 14.37
CA ALA A 201 10.20 6.81 13.49
C ALA A 201 9.30 7.51 12.47
N VAL A 202 8.75 8.67 12.83
CA VAL A 202 7.86 9.46 11.96
C VAL A 202 8.64 10.40 11.05
N THR A 203 9.72 11.03 11.53
CA THR A 203 10.54 11.98 10.76
C THR A 203 11.69 11.31 10.00
N GLY A 204 12.08 10.08 10.35
CA GLY A 204 13.21 9.38 9.73
C GLY A 204 12.97 8.83 8.32
N LEU A 205 11.80 9.07 7.71
CA LEU A 205 11.50 8.61 6.34
C LEU A 205 11.46 9.78 5.36
N LEU A 206 10.52 10.72 5.51
CA LEU A 206 10.42 11.97 4.75
C LEU A 206 9.63 12.99 5.58
N GLU A 207 10.13 14.20 5.75
CA GLU A 207 9.45 15.30 6.44
C GLU A 207 9.20 16.45 5.47
N PHE A 208 7.93 16.73 5.14
CA PHE A 208 7.60 17.89 4.31
C PHE A 208 7.83 19.19 5.08
N LYS A 209 8.78 20.00 4.59
CA LYS A 209 9.16 21.26 5.22
C LYS A 209 8.36 22.42 4.67
N GLY A 210 8.17 22.47 3.35
CA GLY A 210 7.37 23.50 2.70
C GLY A 210 7.82 23.80 1.27
N GLY A 211 7.39 24.96 0.79
CA GLY A 211 7.78 25.50 -0.51
C GLY A 211 9.09 26.29 -0.45
N PHE A 212 9.80 26.40 -1.57
CA PHE A 212 10.93 27.31 -1.72
C PHE A 212 11.07 27.87 -3.14
N ASN A 213 11.75 29.01 -3.24
CA ASN A 213 12.14 29.62 -4.50
C ASN A 213 13.46 29.02 -4.99
N ALA A 214 13.43 28.27 -6.10
CA ALA A 214 14.63 27.61 -6.60
C ALA A 214 15.73 28.58 -7.07
N ASN A 215 15.41 29.83 -7.40
CA ASN A 215 16.40 30.81 -7.83
C ASN A 215 17.17 31.44 -6.67
N THR A 216 16.50 31.71 -5.55
CA THR A 216 17.11 32.40 -4.40
C THR A 216 17.41 31.47 -3.24
N GLY A 217 16.69 30.36 -3.11
CA GLY A 217 16.76 29.43 -1.98
C GLY A 217 15.81 29.80 -0.84
N ASP A 218 15.19 30.99 -0.90
CA ASP A 218 14.22 31.48 0.09
C ASP A 218 13.07 30.49 0.29
N LEU A 219 12.79 30.16 1.55
CA LEU A 219 11.63 29.35 1.92
C LEU A 219 10.35 30.19 1.86
N ASP A 220 9.26 29.58 1.43
CA ASP A 220 7.97 30.25 1.36
C ASP A 220 7.35 30.47 2.73
N SER A 221 6.64 31.60 2.86
CA SER A 221 5.82 31.90 4.04
C SER A 221 4.86 30.74 4.36
N PRO A 222 4.73 30.34 5.64
CA PRO A 222 5.15 31.05 6.86
C PRO A 222 6.59 30.75 7.32
N LEU A 223 7.37 30.00 6.55
CA LEU A 223 8.75 29.69 6.89
C LEU A 223 9.64 30.93 6.68
N SER A 224 10.79 30.91 7.34
CA SER A 224 11.82 31.94 7.20
C SER A 224 13.18 31.28 6.99
N GLY A 225 14.04 31.96 6.23
CA GLY A 225 15.38 31.50 5.89
C GLY A 225 15.47 31.10 4.42
N ASP A 226 16.68 30.78 4.02
CA ASP A 226 17.11 30.43 2.69
C ASP A 226 17.91 29.13 2.76
N LEU A 227 17.44 28.15 1.99
CA LEU A 227 17.97 26.79 1.91
C LEU A 227 19.46 26.76 1.52
N TYR A 228 19.96 27.81 0.86
CA TYR A 228 21.32 27.89 0.35
C TYR A 228 22.29 28.54 1.35
N VAL A 229 21.80 29.35 2.30
CA VAL A 229 22.69 30.21 3.11
C VAL A 229 22.49 30.13 4.62
N ASP A 230 21.29 29.86 5.14
CA ASP A 230 21.05 29.98 6.60
C ASP A 230 20.08 28.96 7.20
N VAL A 231 19.57 28.02 6.40
CA VAL A 231 18.75 26.90 6.88
C VAL A 231 19.62 25.65 7.08
N ALA A 232 19.54 25.05 8.27
CA ALA A 232 20.11 23.72 8.51
C ALA A 232 19.18 22.65 7.96
N ILE A 233 19.75 21.62 7.33
CA ILE A 233 19.00 20.53 6.71
C ILE A 233 19.31 19.19 7.37
N LEU A 234 18.29 18.36 7.50
CA LEU A 234 18.36 17.01 8.03
C LEU A 234 18.01 16.00 6.94
N VAL A 235 18.59 14.80 7.01
CA VAL A 235 18.25 13.73 6.07
C VAL A 235 16.75 13.46 6.12
N GLY A 236 16.10 13.44 4.96
CA GLY A 236 14.65 13.25 4.83
C GLY A 236 13.84 14.55 4.75
N ASP A 237 14.44 15.73 4.99
CA ASP A 237 13.75 17.01 4.75
C ASP A 237 13.35 17.11 3.27
N TYR A 238 12.05 17.32 3.03
CA TYR A 238 11.42 17.36 1.71
C TYR A 238 10.86 18.76 1.43
N TYR A 239 11.36 19.38 0.36
CA TYR A 239 10.96 20.71 -0.09
C TYR A 239 10.37 20.64 -1.49
N VAL A 240 9.35 21.46 -1.75
CA VAL A 240 8.71 21.56 -3.08
C VAL A 240 9.03 22.93 -3.66
N VAL A 241 9.37 22.98 -4.94
CA VAL A 241 9.64 24.23 -5.64
C VAL A 241 8.31 24.92 -5.94
N THR A 242 8.21 26.20 -5.61
CA THR A 242 7.02 27.02 -5.89
C THR A 242 7.31 28.17 -6.85
N THR A 243 8.58 28.60 -6.91
CA THR A 243 9.08 29.58 -7.86
C THR A 243 10.26 28.99 -8.63
N ALA A 244 10.19 29.06 -9.96
CA ALA A 244 11.20 28.48 -10.85
C ALA A 244 12.59 29.11 -10.66
N GLY A 245 13.64 28.34 -10.90
CA GLY A 245 15.01 28.83 -10.84
C GLY A 245 16.06 27.74 -10.98
N ASN A 246 17.31 28.14 -11.00
CA ASN A 246 18.44 27.22 -11.05
C ASN A 246 18.81 26.79 -9.64
N PHE A 247 18.70 25.50 -9.31
CA PHE A 247 18.98 25.01 -7.96
C PHE A 247 20.44 25.30 -7.58
N PHE A 248 20.67 25.94 -6.42
CA PHE A 248 21.99 26.47 -6.03
C PHE A 248 22.70 27.31 -7.12
N GLY A 249 21.92 27.96 -8.01
CA GLY A 249 22.46 28.73 -9.13
C GLY A 249 23.02 27.91 -10.30
N ASN A 250 22.89 26.57 -10.27
CA ASN A 250 23.39 25.69 -11.32
C ASN A 250 22.42 25.61 -12.52
N THR A 251 22.81 26.17 -13.66
CA THR A 251 22.00 26.17 -14.90
C THR A 251 21.76 24.78 -15.49
N ALA A 252 22.52 23.76 -15.07
CA ALA A 252 22.32 22.37 -15.51
C ALA A 252 21.21 21.66 -14.72
N THR A 253 20.78 22.23 -13.59
CA THR A 253 19.73 21.68 -12.71
C THR A 253 18.62 22.72 -12.49
N PRO A 254 17.90 23.12 -13.57
CA PRO A 254 16.76 24.03 -13.44
C PRO A 254 15.60 23.29 -12.76
N LEU A 255 14.98 23.93 -11.77
CA LEU A 255 13.76 23.44 -11.16
C LEU A 255 12.58 24.35 -11.48
N THR A 256 11.45 23.73 -11.76
CA THR A 256 10.17 24.37 -12.05
C THR A 256 9.19 24.16 -10.90
N PRO A 257 8.15 25.01 -10.75
CA PRO A 257 7.15 24.82 -9.72
C PRO A 257 6.50 23.44 -9.80
N GLY A 258 6.52 22.70 -8.69
CA GLY A 258 6.07 21.31 -8.62
C GLY A 258 7.20 20.28 -8.59
N ASP A 259 8.43 20.65 -8.98
CA ASP A 259 9.62 19.85 -8.68
C ASP A 259 9.87 19.79 -7.18
N SER A 260 10.66 18.82 -6.74
CA SER A 260 10.95 18.66 -5.33
C SER A 260 12.37 18.21 -5.07
N VAL A 261 12.88 18.50 -3.87
CA VAL A 261 14.21 18.11 -3.43
C VAL A 261 14.13 17.45 -2.06
N ILE A 262 14.90 16.39 -1.86
CA ILE A 262 14.97 15.62 -0.61
C ILE A 262 16.40 15.65 -0.12
N CYS A 263 16.62 16.13 1.11
CA CYS A 263 17.95 16.09 1.71
C CYS A 263 18.40 14.63 1.94
N GLN A 264 19.56 14.26 1.39
CA GLN A 264 20.20 12.95 1.57
C GLN A 264 21.42 13.01 2.52
N THR A 265 21.99 14.19 2.74
CA THR A 265 23.11 14.40 3.67
C THR A 265 22.84 15.62 4.55
N ALA A 266 22.72 15.41 5.86
CA ALA A 266 22.48 16.51 6.79
C ALA A 266 23.65 17.51 6.81
N LYS A 267 23.32 18.82 6.85
CA LYS A 267 24.28 19.93 6.91
C LYS A 267 23.79 20.99 7.88
N THR A 268 24.75 21.63 8.56
CA THR A 268 24.48 22.85 9.32
C THR A 268 24.14 24.00 8.37
N ALA A 269 23.45 25.02 8.88
CA ALA A 269 23.10 26.23 8.13
C ALA A 269 24.28 26.82 7.34
N GLY A 270 24.03 27.19 6.08
CA GLY A 270 25.00 27.79 5.16
C GLY A 270 26.04 26.86 4.55
N ASN A 271 25.99 25.56 4.84
CA ASN A 271 26.92 24.56 4.31
C ASN A 271 26.25 23.56 3.36
N ALA A 272 24.98 23.75 3.03
CA ALA A 272 24.26 22.93 2.08
C ALA A 272 24.78 23.17 0.67
N THR A 273 24.85 22.10 -0.13
CA THR A 273 25.17 22.15 -1.55
C THR A 273 24.18 21.30 -2.32
N GLU A 274 24.11 21.48 -3.64
CA GLU A 274 23.24 20.69 -4.52
C GLU A 274 23.41 19.16 -4.32
N ALA A 275 24.63 18.67 -4.12
CA ALA A 275 24.92 17.24 -3.94
C ALA A 275 24.39 16.64 -2.62
N ASP A 276 24.00 17.49 -1.67
CA ASP A 276 23.38 17.06 -0.41
C ASP A 276 21.89 16.73 -0.57
N PHE A 277 21.32 16.97 -1.76
CA PHE A 277 19.93 16.68 -2.09
C PHE A 277 19.80 15.65 -3.22
N VAL A 278 18.78 14.81 -3.13
CA VAL A 278 18.17 14.16 -4.28
C VAL A 278 17.21 15.14 -4.91
N VAL A 279 17.41 15.46 -6.16
CA VAL A 279 16.43 16.22 -6.95
C VAL A 279 15.43 15.24 -7.54
N VAL A 280 14.16 15.46 -7.23
CA VAL A 280 13.01 14.73 -7.79
C VAL A 280 12.28 15.71 -8.72
N GLN A 281 12.73 15.72 -9.97
CA GLN A 281 12.07 16.49 -11.01
C GLN A 281 10.83 15.73 -11.46
N SER A 282 9.72 16.43 -11.69
CA SER A 282 8.60 15.88 -12.44
C SER A 282 9.00 15.85 -13.92
N ASP A 283 10.02 15.05 -14.27
CA ASP A 283 10.58 14.94 -15.62
C ASP A 283 9.48 14.58 -16.64
N THR A 284 8.78 15.54 -17.24
CA THR A 284 7.90 15.32 -18.39
C THR A 284 7.48 16.63 -19.09
N ASP A 285 8.42 17.54 -19.36
CA ASP A 285 8.13 18.54 -20.38
C ASP A 285 7.94 17.85 -21.75
N LEU A 286 6.98 18.35 -22.52
CA LEU A 286 6.78 17.95 -23.91
C LEU A 286 8.00 18.42 -24.72
N ALA A 287 8.60 17.55 -25.54
CA ALA A 287 9.78 17.93 -26.32
C ALA A 287 9.49 19.20 -27.14
N THR A 288 10.30 20.25 -26.95
CA THR A 288 10.24 21.50 -27.72
C THR A 288 11.44 21.58 -28.68
N LEU A 289 11.50 22.61 -29.54
CA LEU A 289 12.60 22.79 -30.50
C LEU A 289 13.99 22.89 -29.83
N THR A 290 14.05 23.30 -28.56
CA THR A 290 15.30 23.55 -27.83
C THR A 290 15.47 22.74 -26.55
N THR A 291 14.44 22.00 -26.12
CA THR A 291 14.43 21.24 -24.86
C THR A 291 13.99 19.80 -25.11
N VAL A 292 14.83 18.85 -24.70
CA VAL A 292 14.55 17.40 -24.79
C VAL A 292 13.45 17.01 -23.79
N GLY A 293 12.44 16.26 -24.23
CA GLY A 293 11.27 15.88 -23.43
C GLY A 293 10.63 14.54 -23.87
N ILE A 294 9.46 14.20 -23.33
CA ILE A 294 8.73 12.96 -23.71
C ILE A 294 8.00 13.11 -25.05
N GLY A 295 8.23 12.17 -25.98
CA GLY A 295 7.56 12.11 -27.27
C GLY A 295 6.77 10.81 -27.43
N ASN A 296 5.44 10.89 -27.41
CA ASN A 296 4.59 9.76 -27.80
C ASN A 296 4.15 9.93 -29.25
N VAL A 297 4.73 9.14 -30.16
CA VAL A 297 4.27 9.08 -31.56
C VAL A 297 3.88 7.64 -31.83
N GLY A 298 2.58 7.38 -31.97
CA GLY A 298 2.06 6.07 -32.31
C GLY A 298 2.50 5.67 -33.72
N ASN A 299 3.44 4.73 -33.83
CA ASN A 299 3.94 4.24 -35.11
C ASN A 299 2.98 3.18 -35.68
N ALA A 300 1.81 3.60 -36.16
CA ALA A 300 0.74 2.70 -36.60
C ALA A 300 0.39 2.78 -38.10
N GLY A 301 1.12 3.56 -38.91
CA GLY A 301 0.83 3.75 -40.33
C GLY A 301 2.01 3.46 -41.26
N VAL A 302 1.71 3.14 -42.52
CA VAL A 302 2.68 3.19 -43.64
C VAL A 302 2.75 4.64 -44.14
N GLY A 303 3.97 5.16 -44.37
CA GLY A 303 4.20 6.49 -44.95
C GLY A 303 5.11 7.39 -44.12
N THR A 304 5.04 7.34 -42.79
CA THR A 304 5.98 8.05 -41.90
C THR A 304 6.42 7.14 -40.75
N GLN A 305 7.72 6.96 -40.59
CA GLN A 305 8.32 6.31 -39.43
C GLN A 305 9.03 7.35 -38.59
N THR A 306 8.75 7.35 -37.30
CA THR A 306 9.43 8.22 -36.34
C THR A 306 10.32 7.35 -35.45
N THR A 307 11.63 7.58 -35.50
CA THR A 307 12.61 6.89 -34.63
C THR A 307 13.22 7.90 -33.67
N TYR A 308 13.32 7.53 -32.40
CA TYR A 308 13.97 8.34 -31.37
C TYR A 308 15.37 7.80 -31.08
N SER A 309 16.37 8.69 -31.10
CA SER A 309 17.72 8.42 -30.59
C SER A 309 18.24 9.66 -29.87
N ASN A 310 18.73 9.48 -28.65
CA ASN A 310 19.34 10.54 -27.82
C ASN A 310 18.47 11.81 -27.70
N GLY A 311 17.15 11.67 -27.56
CA GLY A 311 16.23 12.80 -27.38
C GLY A 311 15.78 13.51 -28.66
N THR A 312 16.29 13.12 -29.84
CA THR A 312 15.88 13.68 -31.13
C THR A 312 14.98 12.71 -31.89
N ALA A 313 13.82 13.21 -32.32
CA ALA A 313 12.94 12.49 -33.24
C ALA A 313 13.45 12.63 -34.68
N THR A 314 13.73 11.52 -35.33
CA THR A 314 13.98 11.48 -36.78
C THR A 314 12.70 11.02 -37.48
N ILE A 315 12.09 11.91 -38.27
CA ILE A 315 10.93 11.60 -39.11
C ILE A 315 11.45 11.14 -40.48
N THR A 316 11.17 9.89 -40.83
CA THR A 316 11.52 9.29 -42.11
C THR A 316 10.25 9.02 -42.91
N ASN A 317 10.16 9.52 -44.14
CA ASN A 317 9.13 9.07 -45.06
C ASN A 317 9.43 7.62 -45.47
N THR A 318 8.56 6.68 -45.11
CA THR A 318 8.73 5.24 -45.37
C THR A 318 7.90 4.73 -46.54
N ASP A 319 7.14 5.59 -47.20
CA ASP A 319 6.43 5.20 -48.40
C ASP A 319 7.41 4.96 -49.55
N LYS A 320 7.31 3.80 -50.19
CA LYS A 320 8.04 3.47 -51.42
C LYS A 320 7.31 4.00 -52.67
N GLY A 321 6.51 5.06 -52.55
CA GLY A 321 5.77 5.59 -53.70
C GLY A 321 4.95 6.89 -53.63
N SER A 322 4.86 7.66 -52.53
CA SER A 322 4.03 8.90 -52.57
C SER A 322 4.81 10.20 -52.83
N SER A 323 4.32 10.94 -53.84
CA SER A 323 4.50 12.38 -54.11
C SER A 323 5.93 12.90 -54.17
N GLN A 324 6.84 12.19 -54.84
CA GLN A 324 7.98 12.85 -55.45
C GLN A 324 7.55 13.34 -56.83
N ASN A 325 7.79 14.62 -57.14
CA ASN A 325 7.91 15.06 -58.52
C ASN A 325 8.97 14.15 -59.17
N ILE A 326 8.54 13.08 -59.86
CA ILE A 326 9.43 12.06 -60.46
C ILE A 326 10.39 12.75 -61.45
N PHE A 327 10.03 13.95 -61.90
CA PHE A 327 10.81 14.88 -62.70
C PHE A 327 10.61 16.30 -62.14
N LYS A 328 11.69 17.05 -61.92
CA LYS A 328 11.61 18.49 -61.59
C LYS A 328 11.39 19.35 -62.83
N ARG A 329 11.89 18.88 -63.98
CA ARG A 329 11.88 19.58 -65.25
C ARG A 329 12.04 18.59 -66.39
N VAL A 330 11.29 18.78 -67.46
CA VAL A 330 11.52 18.11 -68.74
C VAL A 330 11.63 19.20 -69.79
N ASP A 331 12.81 19.32 -70.40
CA ASP A 331 13.04 20.23 -71.50
C ASP A 331 12.66 19.54 -72.83
N SER A 332 11.87 20.21 -73.66
CA SER A 332 11.54 19.77 -75.02
C SER A 332 11.87 20.87 -76.03
N ASP A 333 11.95 20.49 -77.30
CA ASP A 333 12.13 21.38 -78.45
C ASP A 333 10.97 22.38 -78.63
N SER A 334 9.81 22.08 -78.04
CA SER A 334 8.59 22.90 -78.10
C SER A 334 8.28 23.66 -76.80
N GLY A 335 9.07 23.49 -75.74
CA GLY A 335 8.87 24.14 -74.43
C GLY A 335 9.34 23.29 -73.25
N THR A 336 9.31 23.86 -72.04
CA THR A 336 9.72 23.16 -70.80
C THR A 336 8.51 22.89 -69.92
N ALA A 337 8.38 21.65 -69.45
CA ALA A 337 7.45 21.28 -68.39
C ALA A 337 8.17 21.31 -67.04
N ILE A 338 7.59 21.95 -66.03
CA ILE A 338 8.09 22.01 -64.65
C ILE A 338 7.02 21.39 -63.76
N ALA A 339 7.42 20.47 -62.87
CA ALA A 339 6.52 19.97 -61.85
C ALA A 339 6.48 20.97 -60.69
N ASP A 340 5.42 21.77 -60.64
CA ASP A 340 5.20 22.82 -59.65
C ASP A 340 4.18 22.43 -58.56
N ASN A 341 3.47 21.32 -58.76
CA ASN A 341 2.56 20.74 -57.79
C ASN A 341 2.57 19.20 -57.85
N ASN A 342 1.90 18.55 -56.90
CA ASN A 342 1.93 17.10 -56.76
C ASN A 342 1.03 16.34 -57.76
N ASP A 343 0.21 17.05 -58.52
CA ASP A 343 -0.69 16.47 -59.52
C ASP A 343 -0.04 16.44 -60.92
N ASP A 344 1.16 17.01 -61.08
CA ASP A 344 1.86 17.03 -62.36
C ASP A 344 2.33 15.62 -62.75
N THR A 345 1.95 15.19 -63.96
CA THR A 345 2.29 13.87 -64.51
C THR A 345 3.07 13.99 -65.82
N LEU A 346 4.03 13.09 -66.06
CA LEU A 346 4.72 12.94 -67.35
C LEU A 346 4.02 11.85 -68.15
N SER A 347 3.30 12.26 -69.20
CA SER A 347 2.63 11.34 -70.13
C SER A 347 3.42 11.26 -71.43
N ILE A 348 3.79 10.06 -71.85
CA ILE A 348 4.43 9.81 -73.15
C ILE A 348 3.44 9.02 -74.02
N GLN A 349 2.76 9.74 -74.91
CA GLN A 349 1.72 9.18 -75.79
C GLN A 349 2.29 8.87 -77.16
N GLY A 350 2.14 7.62 -77.61
CA GLY A 350 2.42 7.27 -79.00
C GLY A 350 1.39 7.91 -79.94
N ALA A 351 1.86 8.60 -80.98
CA ALA A 351 1.01 9.17 -82.03
C ALA A 351 1.70 9.07 -83.40
N GLY A 352 0.89 8.86 -84.45
CA GLY A 352 1.37 8.77 -85.83
C GLY A 352 2.32 7.59 -86.05
N ARG A 353 3.60 7.90 -86.29
CA ARG A 353 4.66 6.90 -86.57
C ARG A 353 5.39 6.43 -85.32
N VAL A 354 5.05 6.95 -84.14
CA VAL A 354 5.67 6.62 -82.85
C VAL A 354 4.69 5.82 -81.98
N SER A 355 5.12 4.67 -81.48
CA SER A 355 4.37 3.84 -80.52
C SER A 355 5.13 3.70 -79.21
N THR A 356 4.42 3.62 -78.10
CA THR A 356 4.99 3.37 -76.77
C THR A 356 4.50 2.05 -76.20
N ALA A 357 5.37 1.32 -75.49
CA ALA A 357 5.05 0.07 -74.80
C ALA A 357 5.75 0.03 -73.44
N ALA A 358 5.01 -0.29 -72.38
CA ALA A 358 5.54 -0.48 -71.04
C ALA A 358 5.47 -1.97 -70.66
N VAL A 359 6.59 -2.55 -70.23
CA VAL A 359 6.66 -3.91 -69.69
C VAL A 359 7.55 -3.90 -68.46
N GLY A 360 6.97 -4.20 -67.28
CA GLY A 360 7.66 -4.02 -66.00
C GLY A 360 8.06 -2.56 -65.79
N ASP A 361 9.33 -2.34 -65.46
CA ASP A 361 9.89 -1.00 -65.19
C ASP A 361 10.49 -0.33 -66.44
N ALA A 362 10.35 -0.95 -67.62
CA ALA A 362 10.90 -0.43 -68.87
C ALA A 362 9.82 0.15 -69.79
N LEU A 363 9.97 1.43 -70.14
CA LEU A 363 9.21 2.09 -71.21
C LEU A 363 10.02 2.07 -72.51
N THR A 364 9.47 1.43 -73.54
CA THR A 364 10.04 1.40 -74.90
C THR A 364 9.27 2.36 -75.81
N ILE A 365 10.00 3.18 -76.56
CA ILE A 365 9.45 4.12 -77.56
C ILE A 365 10.02 3.71 -78.93
N THR A 366 9.15 3.45 -79.91
CA THR A 366 9.55 3.00 -81.26
C THR A 366 9.01 3.93 -82.33
N GLY A 367 9.83 4.28 -83.33
CA GLY A 367 9.41 5.02 -84.53
C GLY A 367 9.55 4.17 -85.81
N ALA A 368 8.59 4.28 -86.74
CA ALA A 368 8.61 3.56 -88.03
C ALA A 368 8.82 4.49 -89.24
N ASP A 369 9.89 4.25 -90.01
CA ASP A 369 10.10 4.84 -91.34
C ASP A 369 9.64 3.83 -92.41
N THR A 370 8.77 4.26 -93.33
CA THR A 370 8.13 3.38 -94.33
C THR A 370 8.23 3.94 -95.75
N GLN A 371 9.18 4.82 -96.04
CA GLN A 371 9.44 5.21 -97.42
C GLN A 371 10.24 4.09 -98.12
N GLY A 372 9.54 3.26 -98.89
CA GLY A 372 10.15 2.21 -99.73
C GLY A 372 11.23 2.77 -100.67
N ALA A 373 12.21 1.94 -101.03
CA ALA A 373 13.42 2.34 -101.75
C ALA A 373 13.13 3.23 -102.99
N ILE A 374 13.60 4.47 -102.94
CA ILE A 374 13.34 5.54 -103.92
C ILE A 374 14.04 5.26 -105.28
N GLY A 375 14.95 4.28 -105.35
CA GLY A 375 15.73 3.94 -106.55
C GLY A 375 15.73 2.45 -106.92
N LYS A 376 15.71 2.14 -108.23
CA LYS A 376 15.72 0.78 -108.79
C LYS A 376 16.66 0.66 -109.98
N SER A 377 17.41 -0.44 -110.08
CA SER A 377 18.21 -0.77 -111.26
C SER A 377 17.53 -1.89 -112.04
N VAL A 378 17.23 -1.65 -113.32
CA VAL A 378 16.56 -2.62 -114.20
C VAL A 378 17.47 -2.94 -115.39
N LEU A 379 17.84 -4.21 -115.54
CA LEU A 379 18.54 -4.68 -116.73
C LEU A 379 17.57 -4.71 -117.92
N LEU A 380 17.96 -4.16 -119.08
CA LEU A 380 17.13 -4.19 -120.28
C LEU A 380 17.22 -5.57 -120.94
N ASN A 381 16.48 -6.53 -120.39
CA ASN A 381 16.43 -7.91 -120.85
C ASN A 381 14.99 -8.35 -121.10
N ALA A 382 14.64 -8.62 -122.36
CA ALA A 382 13.30 -9.04 -122.77
C ALA A 382 12.85 -10.41 -122.22
N SER A 383 13.71 -11.14 -121.52
CA SER A 383 13.35 -12.34 -120.76
C SER A 383 12.67 -12.00 -119.43
N LEU A 384 12.75 -10.75 -118.96
CA LEU A 384 12.09 -10.27 -117.75
C LEU A 384 10.65 -9.89 -118.08
N ALA A 385 9.68 -10.38 -117.31
CA ALA A 385 8.25 -10.14 -117.59
C ALA A 385 7.85 -8.64 -117.63
N TYR A 386 8.62 -7.79 -116.94
CA TYR A 386 8.42 -6.34 -116.88
C TYR A 386 9.32 -5.56 -117.85
N VAL A 387 9.97 -6.24 -118.81
CA VAL A 387 10.74 -5.63 -119.88
C VAL A 387 10.33 -6.24 -121.22
N SER A 388 9.89 -5.42 -122.17
CA SER A 388 9.64 -5.86 -123.55
C SER A 388 10.63 -5.20 -124.51
N SER A 389 10.90 -5.82 -125.66
CA SER A 389 11.80 -5.26 -126.68
C SER A 389 11.27 -5.47 -128.09
N VAL A 390 11.41 -4.47 -128.94
CA VAL A 390 11.08 -4.56 -130.38
C VAL A 390 12.16 -3.86 -131.20
N THR A 391 12.57 -4.49 -132.31
CA THR A 391 13.44 -3.86 -133.31
C THR A 391 12.66 -3.66 -134.59
N SER A 392 12.44 -2.40 -134.99
CA SER A 392 11.71 -2.03 -136.20
C SER A 392 12.26 -0.73 -136.79
N GLY A 393 12.31 -0.62 -138.12
CA GLY A 393 12.78 0.60 -138.79
C GLY A 393 14.23 1.00 -138.46
N GLY A 394 15.07 0.06 -138.04
CA GLY A 394 16.45 0.33 -137.64
C GLY A 394 16.61 0.90 -136.22
N ILE A 395 15.57 0.85 -135.38
CA ILE A 395 15.60 1.25 -133.97
C ILE A 395 15.26 0.04 -133.11
N THR A 396 16.00 -0.17 -132.02
CA THR A 396 15.68 -1.14 -130.97
C THR A 396 15.13 -0.41 -129.75
N THR A 397 13.88 -0.67 -129.38
CA THR A 397 13.23 -0.08 -128.22
C THR A 397 12.96 -1.12 -127.16
N PHE A 398 13.41 -0.86 -125.93
CA PHE A 398 13.00 -1.58 -124.74
C PHE A 398 11.93 -0.79 -124.00
N ALA A 399 10.88 -1.44 -123.51
CA ALA A 399 9.96 -0.83 -122.55
C ALA A 399 10.15 -1.50 -121.19
N VAL A 400 10.18 -0.70 -120.12
CA VAL A 400 10.16 -1.19 -118.73
C VAL A 400 8.79 -0.85 -118.13
N ASP A 401 8.12 -1.84 -117.55
CA ASP A 401 6.89 -1.64 -116.78
C ASP A 401 7.25 -1.12 -115.38
N VAL A 402 7.15 0.20 -115.18
CA VAL A 402 7.50 0.81 -113.89
C VAL A 402 6.50 0.48 -112.78
N ALA A 403 5.29 0.02 -113.13
CA ALA A 403 4.24 -0.36 -112.19
C ALA A 403 4.37 -1.81 -111.71
N SER A 404 5.31 -2.58 -112.27
CA SER A 404 5.61 -3.91 -111.79
C SER A 404 6.11 -3.89 -110.34
N SER A 405 5.69 -4.86 -109.53
CA SER A 405 6.21 -5.08 -108.17
C SER A 405 7.71 -5.34 -108.14
N SER A 406 8.29 -5.77 -109.27
CA SER A 406 9.74 -5.94 -109.44
C SER A 406 10.48 -4.62 -109.69
N VAL A 407 9.76 -3.53 -109.96
CA VAL A 407 10.30 -2.18 -110.14
C VAL A 407 9.86 -1.29 -108.97
N PHE A 408 8.78 -0.50 -109.10
CA PHE A 408 8.29 0.37 -108.00
C PHE A 408 6.95 -0.06 -107.41
N GLY A 409 6.23 -0.99 -108.04
CA GLY A 409 4.92 -1.46 -107.58
C GLY A 409 3.73 -0.70 -108.15
N SER A 410 2.53 -1.16 -107.80
CA SER A 410 1.27 -0.66 -108.34
C SER A 410 1.08 0.84 -108.11
N GLY A 411 0.49 1.55 -109.09
CA GLY A 411 0.18 2.98 -108.99
C GLY A 411 1.28 3.91 -109.51
N VAL A 412 2.45 3.37 -109.89
CA VAL A 412 3.53 4.16 -110.49
C VAL A 412 3.32 4.33 -111.99
N THR A 413 3.32 5.57 -112.45
CA THR A 413 3.29 5.94 -113.87
C THR A 413 4.68 6.34 -114.34
N ALA A 414 5.06 5.99 -115.57
CA ALA A 414 6.41 6.26 -116.08
C ALA A 414 6.77 7.75 -116.16
N ILE A 415 5.78 8.65 -116.16
CA ILE A 415 6.00 10.11 -116.13
C ILE A 415 6.71 10.59 -114.85
N ASN A 416 6.49 9.91 -113.72
CA ASN A 416 7.05 10.25 -112.40
C ASN A 416 8.34 9.48 -112.09
N VAL A 417 8.94 8.87 -113.11
CA VAL A 417 10.16 8.08 -112.97
C VAL A 417 11.27 8.79 -113.74
N LYS A 418 12.36 9.16 -113.05
CA LYS A 418 13.62 9.51 -113.72
C LYS A 418 14.27 8.24 -114.23
N CYS A 419 14.92 8.31 -115.39
CA CYS A 419 15.65 7.19 -115.98
C CYS A 419 17.01 7.68 -116.46
N GLU A 420 18.06 7.05 -115.96
CA GLU A 420 19.40 7.10 -116.52
C GLU A 420 19.68 5.75 -117.18
N VAL A 421 20.21 5.75 -118.40
CA VAL A 421 20.60 4.51 -119.10
C VAL A 421 22.10 4.37 -118.99
N VAL A 422 22.57 3.19 -118.62
CA VAL A 422 24.01 2.89 -118.51
C VAL A 422 24.35 1.57 -119.19
N ASP A 423 25.60 1.43 -119.59
CA ASP A 423 26.17 0.16 -120.03
C ASP A 423 26.01 -0.90 -118.95
N ALA A 424 25.47 -2.07 -119.31
CA ALA A 424 25.18 -3.13 -118.37
C ALA A 424 26.40 -3.97 -117.99
N ALA A 425 27.54 -3.82 -118.69
CA ALA A 425 28.75 -4.53 -118.38
C ALA A 425 29.15 -4.25 -116.93
N THR A 426 29.59 -5.30 -116.25
CA THR A 426 30.01 -5.25 -114.83
C THR A 426 31.51 -5.02 -114.69
N SER A 427 32.24 -4.95 -115.80
CA SER A 427 33.70 -4.79 -115.86
C SER A 427 34.14 -4.29 -117.23
N GLY A 428 35.29 -3.58 -117.28
CA GLY A 428 35.84 -3.00 -118.51
C GLY A 428 35.61 -1.49 -118.60
N ALA A 429 36.23 -0.84 -119.58
CA ALA A 429 36.24 0.63 -119.70
C ALA A 429 34.84 1.24 -119.89
N ASN A 430 33.90 0.48 -120.45
CA ASN A 430 32.55 0.93 -120.77
C ASN A 430 31.54 0.65 -119.64
N ALA A 431 31.89 -0.20 -118.67
CA ALA A 431 30.98 -0.64 -117.60
C ALA A 431 30.42 0.52 -116.78
N GLY A 432 29.08 0.62 -116.72
CA GLY A 432 28.39 1.67 -115.97
C GLY A 432 28.49 3.08 -116.56
N GLN A 433 29.07 3.24 -117.76
CA GLN A 433 29.04 4.53 -118.45
C GLN A 433 27.62 4.89 -118.87
N THR A 434 27.25 6.15 -118.71
CA THR A 434 25.96 6.67 -119.20
C THR A 434 25.91 6.57 -120.72
N VAL A 435 24.80 6.03 -121.22
CA VAL A 435 24.54 5.86 -122.64
C VAL A 435 23.35 6.70 -123.02
N TYR A 436 23.46 7.42 -124.14
CA TYR A 436 22.37 8.24 -124.63
C TYR A 436 21.41 7.40 -125.46
N ALA A 437 20.19 7.27 -124.95
CA ALA A 437 19.05 6.66 -125.63
C ALA A 437 17.90 7.68 -125.65
N ASP A 438 17.01 7.55 -126.61
CA ASP A 438 15.77 8.34 -126.58
C ASP A 438 14.80 7.73 -125.57
N ILE A 439 14.26 8.55 -124.67
CA ILE A 439 13.41 8.11 -123.57
C ILE A 439 12.02 8.70 -123.74
N THR A 440 11.05 7.82 -123.99
CA THR A 440 9.63 8.17 -124.03
C THR A 440 8.92 7.59 -122.81
N ARG A 441 8.07 8.38 -122.15
CA ARG A 441 7.44 8.02 -120.87
C ARG A 441 5.92 8.01 -120.99
N GLY A 442 5.27 7.03 -120.37
CA GLY A 442 3.83 7.03 -120.12
C GLY A 442 2.97 6.76 -121.34
N VAL A 443 3.57 6.35 -122.45
CA VAL A 443 2.90 6.01 -123.70
C VAL A 443 3.59 4.80 -124.32
N ASN A 444 2.85 4.07 -125.13
CA ASN A 444 3.38 2.97 -125.93
C ASN A 444 4.18 3.53 -127.11
N ALA A 445 5.48 3.24 -127.18
CA ALA A 445 6.36 3.72 -128.26
C ALA A 445 7.29 2.62 -128.78
N GLY A 446 7.54 2.60 -130.10
CA GLY A 446 8.50 1.67 -130.73
C GLY A 446 8.09 0.18 -130.73
N GLY A 447 6.81 -0.13 -130.47
CA GLY A 447 6.25 -1.49 -130.54
C GLY A 447 6.35 -2.33 -129.24
N ALA A 448 7.15 -1.91 -128.26
CA ALA A 448 7.22 -2.49 -126.92
C ALA A 448 6.29 -1.71 -125.96
N THR A 449 5.34 -2.36 -125.26
CA THR A 449 4.19 -1.65 -124.67
C THR A 449 3.69 -2.20 -123.33
N PHE A 450 3.54 -1.31 -122.34
CA PHE A 450 2.92 -1.51 -121.02
C PHE A 450 1.88 -0.42 -120.65
N GLY A 451 1.41 0.39 -121.61
CA GLY A 451 0.47 1.50 -121.36
C GLY A 451 1.14 2.69 -120.65
N THR A 452 0.45 3.28 -119.66
CA THR A 452 0.93 4.45 -118.90
C THR A 452 2.12 4.15 -117.96
N SER A 453 2.40 2.87 -117.72
CA SER A 453 3.61 2.43 -117.00
C SER A 453 4.79 2.16 -117.93
N SER A 454 4.63 2.33 -119.25
CA SER A 454 5.74 2.14 -120.18
C SER A 454 6.77 3.25 -120.04
N LEU A 455 7.96 2.85 -119.62
CA LEU A 455 9.16 3.63 -119.81
C LEU A 455 9.93 3.06 -121.00
N ASN A 456 9.89 3.74 -122.14
CA ASN A 456 10.48 3.28 -123.38
C ASN A 456 11.87 3.88 -123.58
N ILE A 457 12.85 3.04 -123.88
CA ILE A 457 14.26 3.36 -124.09
C ILE A 457 14.64 2.87 -125.48
N ALA A 458 14.86 3.82 -126.40
CA ALA A 458 15.11 3.55 -127.81
C ALA A 458 16.56 3.84 -128.21
N PHE A 459 17.14 2.90 -128.94
CA PHE A 459 18.51 2.96 -129.45
C PHE A 459 18.51 2.84 -130.97
N THR A 460 19.42 3.55 -131.64
CA THR A 460 19.65 3.38 -133.07
C THR A 460 20.38 2.06 -133.33
N GLY A 461 20.00 1.36 -134.40
CA GLY A 461 20.55 0.07 -134.78
C GLY A 461 19.93 -1.12 -134.04
N THR A 462 20.56 -2.28 -134.22
CA THR A 462 20.18 -3.52 -133.53
C THR A 462 20.97 -3.62 -132.23
N VAL A 463 20.28 -3.59 -131.09
CA VAL A 463 20.89 -3.71 -129.75
C VAL A 463 20.56 -5.07 -129.15
N SER A 464 21.57 -5.77 -128.64
CA SER A 464 21.36 -7.07 -127.97
C SER A 464 20.67 -6.90 -126.62
N SER A 465 19.85 -7.88 -126.24
CA SER A 465 19.32 -7.98 -124.88
C SER A 465 20.45 -7.93 -123.85
N SER A 466 20.21 -7.27 -122.73
CA SER A 466 21.16 -7.10 -121.61
C SER A 466 22.42 -6.27 -121.92
N ALA A 467 22.49 -5.56 -123.05
CA ALA A 467 23.59 -4.63 -123.32
C ALA A 467 23.57 -3.39 -122.40
N TYR A 468 22.37 -2.97 -121.98
CA TYR A 468 22.16 -1.77 -121.16
C TYR A 468 21.25 -2.06 -119.97
N ARG A 469 21.34 -1.22 -118.95
CA ARG A 469 20.43 -1.19 -117.80
C ARG A 469 19.98 0.25 -117.55
N VAL A 470 18.88 0.40 -116.83
CA VAL A 470 18.36 1.69 -116.42
C VAL A 470 18.39 1.85 -114.92
N LEU A 471 18.84 3.02 -114.46
CA LEU A 471 18.75 3.46 -113.07
C LEU A 471 17.52 4.37 -112.98
N LEU A 472 16.55 3.92 -112.20
CA LEU A 472 15.26 4.53 -112.07
C LEU A 472 15.13 5.18 -110.71
N THR A 473 14.52 6.36 -110.65
CA THR A 473 14.15 7.02 -109.38
C THR A 473 12.71 7.45 -109.46
N TYR A 474 11.89 6.98 -108.52
CA TYR A 474 10.50 7.41 -108.40
C TYR A 474 10.44 8.73 -107.64
N LEU A 475 9.70 9.71 -108.17
CA LEU A 475 9.63 11.08 -107.63
C LEU A 475 8.39 11.32 -106.77
N GLY A 476 7.63 10.28 -106.42
CA GLY A 476 6.34 10.39 -105.74
C GLY A 476 6.27 9.63 -104.43
#